data_AF-A0A957TNJ5-F1
#
_entry.id   AF-A0A957TNJ5-F1
#
_cell.length_a   1.000
_cell.length_b   1.000
_cell.length_c   1.000
_cell.angle_alpha   90.00
_cell.angle_beta   90.00
_cell.angle_gamma   90.00
#
_symmetry.space_group_name_H-M   'P 1'
#
loop_
_entity.id
_entity.type
_entity.pdbx_description
1 polymer ?
#
loop_
_entity_poly.entity_id
_entity_poly.type
_entity_poly.pdbx_seq_one_letter_code
_entity_poly.pdbx_strand_id
1 'polypeptide(L)'
;ASPTPVPSPTPTATKIVSRSGPTLTSPTRDEIQALVDLWDQIHHEADNTLDPTDLPLVLTGGALRQQEETLRTLKQSQCYWEFTDLAPSQITEWREISVNEVIVTMRKHWDARVYCKGKLDTRYSFDEPFLVRYQIVRTNQGWRIAEKVPLDEAVEIATPSAPVQAQPTPTAQNSSNATDQLYDHLLTKSRNSRVALDYTYETELFARTLVYRLNEFQLPREGITQQSMTNLIYQADSGDRLNGLIQEVWRDWRGLAANQKVDPYRADPQARGLSTFRVLVVRMIQGTQGRFSANEQRALHNYFSRYEDPGVWHSNVKGVIGAINRENF
;
A
#
# COMPACT_ATOMS: atom_id res chain seq x y z
N ALA A 1 -67.75 48.28 8.79
CA ALA A 1 -66.85 48.54 7.65
C ALA A 1 -65.62 47.67 7.84
N SER A 2 -65.47 46.64 6.99
CA SER A 2 -64.34 45.71 7.07
C SER A 2 -63.16 46.25 6.25
N PRO A 3 -61.91 46.19 6.75
CA PRO A 3 -60.77 46.76 6.07
C PRO A 3 -60.35 45.89 4.88
N THR A 4 -60.03 46.55 3.77
CA THR A 4 -59.54 45.95 2.52
C THR A 4 -58.12 45.41 2.71
N PRO A 5 -57.80 44.18 2.24
CA PRO A 5 -56.46 43.62 2.37
C PRO A 5 -55.47 44.29 1.41
N VAL A 6 -54.27 44.58 1.92
CA VAL A 6 -53.14 45.17 1.18
C VAL A 6 -52.43 44.08 0.36
N PRO A 7 -52.11 44.31 -0.93
CA PRO A 7 -51.41 43.32 -1.76
C PRO A 7 -49.96 43.12 -1.32
N SER A 8 -49.53 41.86 -1.22
CA SER A 8 -48.14 41.47 -0.95
C SER A 8 -47.24 41.68 -2.17
N PRO A 9 -46.01 42.20 -2.00
CA PRO A 9 -45.08 42.41 -3.11
C PRO A 9 -44.61 41.07 -3.70
N THR A 10 -44.55 41.02 -5.03
CA THR A 10 -44.04 39.87 -5.79
C THR A 10 -42.52 39.79 -5.68
N PRO A 11 -41.93 38.62 -5.39
CA PRO A 11 -40.47 38.49 -5.27
C PRO A 11 -39.79 38.63 -6.64
N THR A 12 -38.85 39.57 -6.72
CA THR A 12 -37.97 39.78 -7.88
C THR A 12 -36.93 38.66 -7.96
N ALA A 13 -36.88 37.96 -9.10
CA ALA A 13 -35.90 36.92 -9.35
C ALA A 13 -34.47 37.48 -9.43
N THR A 14 -33.63 37.14 -8.44
CA THR A 14 -32.21 37.49 -8.43
C THR A 14 -31.46 36.57 -9.41
N LYS A 15 -30.82 37.19 -10.42
CA LYS A 15 -29.97 36.53 -11.41
C LYS A 15 -28.77 35.86 -10.70
N ILE A 16 -28.73 34.53 -10.69
CA ILE A 16 -27.62 33.75 -10.12
C ILE A 16 -26.38 33.98 -11.01
N VAL A 17 -25.47 34.82 -10.54
CA VAL A 17 -24.13 34.94 -11.12
C VAL A 17 -23.38 33.66 -10.79
N SER A 18 -23.11 32.84 -11.81
CA SER A 18 -22.24 31.68 -11.67
C SER A 18 -20.84 32.16 -11.29
N ARG A 19 -20.48 32.07 -10.00
CA ARG A 19 -19.11 32.27 -9.54
C ARG A 19 -18.28 31.12 -10.09
N SER A 20 -17.43 31.41 -11.08
CA SER A 20 -16.37 30.50 -11.49
C SER A 20 -15.57 30.13 -10.25
N GLY A 21 -15.58 28.84 -9.89
CA GLY A 21 -14.77 28.34 -8.78
C GLY A 21 -13.29 28.65 -9.04
N PRO A 22 -12.47 28.80 -7.99
CA PRO A 22 -11.04 28.97 -8.17
C PRO A 22 -10.49 27.81 -9.01
N THR A 23 -9.78 28.14 -10.09
CA THR A 23 -9.09 27.15 -10.91
C THR A 23 -8.13 26.37 -10.03
N LEU A 24 -8.29 25.05 -9.96
CA LEU A 24 -7.38 24.18 -9.23
C LEU A 24 -6.01 24.21 -9.91
N THR A 25 -4.97 24.56 -9.16
CA THR A 25 -3.57 24.52 -9.61
C THR A 25 -2.86 23.31 -9.03
N SER A 26 -1.85 22.81 -9.74
CA SER A 26 -0.93 21.79 -9.22
C SER A 26 -0.24 22.28 -7.94
N PRO A 27 0.15 21.37 -7.03
CA PRO A 27 0.83 21.76 -5.79
C PRO A 27 2.20 22.35 -6.08
N THR A 28 2.64 23.30 -5.25
CA THR A 28 4.05 23.74 -5.28
C THR A 28 4.90 22.80 -4.43
N ARG A 29 6.21 22.78 -4.69
CA ARG A 29 7.15 21.99 -3.89
C ARG A 29 7.15 22.41 -2.42
N ASP A 30 7.05 23.72 -2.15
CA ASP A 30 7.01 24.27 -0.80
C ASP A 30 5.72 23.88 -0.05
N GLU A 31 4.58 23.82 -0.75
CA GLU A 31 3.31 23.38 -0.15
C GLU A 31 3.39 21.92 0.33
N ILE A 32 4.00 21.05 -0.49
CA ILE A 32 4.17 19.63 -0.15
C ILE A 32 5.26 19.42 0.91
N GLN A 33 6.36 20.18 0.85
CA GLN A 33 7.39 20.15 1.89
C GLN A 33 6.79 20.52 3.25
N ALA A 34 6.00 21.61 3.32
CA ALA A 34 5.32 22.02 4.54
C ALA A 34 4.33 20.97 5.06
N LEU A 35 3.62 20.27 4.18
CA LEU A 35 2.76 19.14 4.57
C LEU A 35 3.56 18.00 5.22
N VAL A 36 4.71 17.63 4.63
CA VAL A 36 5.54 16.53 5.15
C VAL A 36 6.21 16.92 6.46
N ASP A 37 6.64 18.18 6.61
CA ASP A 37 7.22 18.67 7.85
C ASP A 37 6.17 18.69 8.98
N LEU A 38 4.93 19.09 8.67
CA LEU A 38 3.80 18.99 9.62
C LEU A 38 3.49 17.54 9.98
N TRP A 39 3.57 16.62 9.01
CA TRP A 39 3.44 15.19 9.29
C TRP A 39 4.50 14.69 10.26
N ASP A 40 5.77 15.08 10.10
CA ASP A 40 6.83 14.63 11.00
C ASP A 40 6.60 15.13 12.43
N GLN A 41 6.19 16.39 12.59
CA GLN A 41 5.81 16.93 13.90
C GLN A 41 4.67 16.12 14.56
N ILE A 42 3.59 15.87 13.81
CA ILE A 42 2.43 15.12 14.32
C ILE A 42 2.81 13.67 14.59
N HIS A 43 3.63 13.04 13.75
CA HIS A 43 4.10 11.67 13.91
C HIS A 43 4.91 11.51 15.20
N HIS A 44 5.84 12.43 15.45
CA HIS A 44 6.67 12.39 16.66
C HIS A 44 5.82 12.52 17.93
N GLU A 45 4.88 13.46 17.94
CA GLU A 45 3.98 13.66 19.08
C GLU A 45 3.05 12.45 19.28
N ALA A 46 2.44 11.97 18.20
CA ALA A 46 1.47 10.87 18.25
C ALA A 46 2.12 9.56 18.72
N ASP A 47 3.33 9.24 18.26
CA ASP A 47 4.03 8.01 18.66
C ASP A 47 4.64 8.10 20.06
N ASN A 48 4.86 9.32 20.58
CA ASN A 48 5.28 9.56 21.95
C ASN A 48 4.11 9.48 22.94
N THR A 49 3.01 10.17 22.63
CA THR A 49 1.83 10.29 23.50
C THR A 49 0.80 9.18 23.30
N LEU A 50 0.90 8.46 22.18
CA LEU A 50 -0.06 7.47 21.70
C LEU A 50 -1.46 8.06 21.43
N ASP A 51 -1.52 9.34 21.07
CA ASP A 51 -2.74 10.08 20.72
C ASP A 51 -2.89 10.26 19.19
N PRO A 52 -3.92 9.68 18.56
CA PRO A 52 -4.15 9.79 17.12
C PRO A 52 -4.86 11.09 16.69
N THR A 53 -5.24 11.98 17.60
CA THR A 53 -6.20 13.08 17.35
C THR A 53 -5.82 13.96 16.15
N ASP A 54 -4.54 14.26 15.98
CA ASP A 54 -4.06 15.16 14.92
C ASP A 54 -3.70 14.45 13.61
N LEU A 55 -3.68 13.10 13.58
CA LEU A 55 -3.33 12.34 12.36
C LEU A 55 -4.18 12.72 11.13
N PRO A 56 -5.51 12.92 11.22
CA PRO A 56 -6.34 13.30 10.07
C PRO A 56 -6.05 14.69 9.49
N LEU A 57 -5.27 15.53 10.18
CA LEU A 57 -4.84 16.83 9.65
C LEU A 57 -3.87 16.68 8.47
N VAL A 58 -3.15 15.56 8.41
CA VAL A 58 -2.08 15.33 7.42
C VAL A 58 -2.20 13.98 6.71
N LEU A 59 -2.83 12.98 7.33
CA LEU A 59 -3.04 11.66 6.76
C LEU A 59 -4.47 11.45 6.25
N THR A 60 -4.63 10.56 5.28
CA THR A 60 -5.90 10.00 4.84
C THR A 60 -5.70 8.55 4.39
N GLY A 61 -6.78 7.86 4.02
CA GLY A 61 -6.72 6.56 3.34
C GLY A 61 -5.91 5.49 4.09
N GLY A 62 -5.02 4.80 3.36
CA GLY A 62 -4.19 3.72 3.88
C GLY A 62 -3.18 4.18 4.93
N ALA A 63 -2.53 5.33 4.71
CA ALA A 63 -1.55 5.88 5.63
C ALA A 63 -2.15 6.18 7.01
N LEU A 64 -3.36 6.77 7.07
CA LEU A 64 -4.05 7.04 8.34
C LEU A 64 -4.34 5.74 9.10
N ARG A 65 -4.97 4.76 8.44
CA ARG A 65 -5.29 3.46 9.06
C ARG A 65 -4.04 2.75 9.57
N GLN A 66 -2.96 2.77 8.80
CA GLN A 66 -1.69 2.17 9.19
C GLN A 66 -1.10 2.82 10.44
N GLN A 67 -1.14 4.15 10.56
CA GLN A 67 -0.62 4.83 11.74
C GLN A 67 -1.48 4.57 12.98
N GLU A 68 -2.81 4.62 12.85
CA GLU A 68 -3.72 4.30 13.95
C GLU A 68 -3.52 2.88 14.49
N GLU A 69 -3.27 1.90 13.61
CA GLU A 69 -2.91 0.54 14.01
C GLU A 69 -1.58 0.47 14.75
N THR A 70 -0.58 1.23 14.27
CA THR A 70 0.74 1.32 14.89
C THR A 70 0.61 1.85 16.32
N LEU A 71 -0.12 2.95 16.53
CA LEU A 71 -0.38 3.52 17.85
C LEU A 71 -1.13 2.54 18.77
N ARG A 72 -2.10 1.80 18.24
CA ARG A 72 -2.82 0.77 19.00
C ARG A 72 -1.88 -0.35 19.46
N THR A 73 -0.99 -0.80 18.58
CA THR A 73 -0.01 -1.85 18.87
C THR A 73 1.00 -1.40 19.92
N LEU A 74 1.50 -0.17 19.80
CA LEU A 74 2.39 0.46 20.79
C LEU A 74 1.71 0.53 22.17
N LYS A 75 0.47 1.01 22.22
CA LYS A 75 -0.32 1.10 23.44
C LYS A 75 -0.55 -0.26 24.11
N GLN A 76 -0.90 -1.28 23.34
CA GLN A 76 -1.06 -2.65 23.84
C GLN A 76 0.24 -3.23 24.39
N SER A 77 1.36 -2.89 23.76
CA SER A 77 2.70 -3.37 24.14
C SER A 77 3.33 -2.55 25.27
N GLN A 78 2.66 -1.47 25.71
CA GLN A 78 3.21 -0.46 26.63
C GLN A 78 4.53 0.11 26.11
N CYS A 79 4.57 0.39 24.81
CA CYS A 79 5.70 0.98 24.11
C CYS A 79 5.35 2.37 23.59
N TYR A 80 6.36 3.22 23.42
CA TYR A 80 6.26 4.52 22.75
C TYR A 80 7.60 4.87 22.09
N TRP A 81 7.59 5.82 21.17
CA TRP A 81 8.81 6.33 20.53
C TRP A 81 9.16 7.72 21.03
N GLU A 82 10.45 8.02 21.05
CA GLU A 82 11.01 9.36 21.12
C GLU A 82 11.79 9.61 19.84
N PHE A 83 11.56 10.75 19.20
CA PHE A 83 12.25 11.15 17.99
C PHE A 83 13.04 12.42 18.23
N THR A 84 14.24 12.49 17.63
CA THR A 84 14.99 13.74 17.48
C THR A 84 15.37 13.89 16.02
N ASP A 85 14.98 15.00 15.39
CA ASP A 85 15.38 15.31 14.03
C ASP A 85 16.89 15.60 13.97
N LEU A 86 17.63 14.77 13.25
CA LEU A 86 19.06 14.94 13.03
C LEU A 86 19.35 15.79 11.79
N ALA A 87 18.42 15.82 10.83
CA ALA A 87 18.47 16.72 9.68
C ALA A 87 17.06 17.08 9.17
N PRO A 88 16.88 18.25 8.52
CA PRO A 88 15.63 18.59 7.85
C PRO A 88 15.27 17.58 6.77
N SER A 89 13.98 17.28 6.62
CA SER A 89 13.49 16.41 5.56
C SER A 89 13.72 17.05 4.18
N GLN A 90 14.06 16.25 3.16
CA GLN A 90 14.37 16.75 1.82
C GLN A 90 13.64 15.95 0.74
N ILE A 91 12.87 16.64 -0.12
CA ILE A 91 12.32 16.03 -1.34
C ILE A 91 13.49 15.68 -2.27
N THR A 92 13.72 14.39 -2.52
CA THR A 92 14.74 13.87 -3.45
C THR A 92 14.16 13.59 -4.83
N GLU A 93 12.88 13.21 -4.91
CA GLU A 93 12.18 12.98 -6.17
C GLU A 93 10.78 13.59 -6.15
N TRP A 94 10.34 14.09 -7.30
CA TRP A 94 9.02 14.69 -7.49
C TRP A 94 8.38 14.16 -8.76
N ARG A 95 7.14 13.67 -8.64
CA ARG A 95 6.35 13.21 -9.77
C ARG A 95 4.91 13.67 -9.63
N GLU A 96 4.52 14.65 -10.44
CA GLU A 96 3.13 15.06 -10.59
C GLU A 96 2.37 14.00 -11.39
N ILE A 97 1.28 13.48 -10.81
CA ILE A 97 0.38 12.53 -11.47
C ILE A 97 -0.82 13.28 -12.05
N SER A 98 -1.35 14.24 -11.29
CA SER A 98 -2.41 15.15 -11.71
C SER A 98 -2.43 16.42 -10.84
N VAL A 99 -3.32 17.37 -11.16
CA VAL A 99 -3.57 18.57 -10.31
C VAL A 99 -4.03 18.24 -8.88
N ASN A 100 -4.46 16.99 -8.64
CA ASN A 100 -4.94 16.51 -7.35
C ASN A 100 -4.05 15.42 -6.74
N GLU A 101 -2.92 15.07 -7.37
CA GLU A 101 -2.09 13.96 -6.91
C GLU A 101 -0.61 14.14 -7.29
N VAL A 102 0.25 13.96 -6.30
CA VAL A 102 1.70 13.96 -6.47
C VAL A 102 2.32 12.80 -5.70
N ILE A 103 3.38 12.22 -6.26
CA ILE A 103 4.24 11.27 -5.56
C ILE A 103 5.57 11.97 -5.29
N VAL A 104 6.03 11.92 -4.05
CA VAL A 104 7.32 12.46 -3.65
C VAL A 104 8.14 11.40 -2.92
N THR A 105 9.45 11.42 -3.13
CA THR A 105 10.40 10.65 -2.32
C THR A 105 11.13 11.62 -1.40
N MET A 106 11.10 11.34 -0.10
CA MET A 106 11.71 12.15 0.95
C MET A 106 12.91 11.43 1.52
N ARG A 107 14.03 12.14 1.70
CA ARG A 107 15.12 11.72 2.58
C ARG A 107 14.92 12.32 3.96
N LYS A 108 15.02 11.48 4.98
CA LYS A 108 14.85 11.86 6.38
C LYS A 108 16.02 11.32 7.21
N HIS A 109 16.23 11.91 8.38
CA HIS A 109 17.27 11.48 9.31
C HIS A 109 16.83 11.81 10.74
N TRP A 110 16.51 10.77 11.51
CA TRP A 110 16.01 10.86 12.87
C TRP A 110 16.86 10.00 13.80
N ASP A 111 17.02 10.39 15.06
CA ASP A 111 17.36 9.49 16.18
C ASP A 111 16.02 9.04 16.79
N ALA A 112 15.58 7.85 16.40
CA ALA A 112 14.32 7.25 16.84
C ALA A 112 14.59 6.18 17.90
N ARG A 113 14.07 6.40 19.11
CA ARG A 113 14.26 5.52 20.27
C ARG A 113 12.94 4.96 20.74
N VAL A 114 12.82 3.63 20.76
CA VAL A 114 11.63 2.98 21.33
C VAL A 114 11.85 2.63 22.80
N TYR A 115 10.85 2.92 23.62
CA TYR A 115 10.82 2.52 25.03
C TYR A 115 9.63 1.62 25.25
N CYS A 116 9.87 0.41 25.76
CA CYS A 116 8.83 -0.55 26.13
C CYS A 116 8.89 -0.81 27.62
N LYS A 117 7.74 -0.63 28.31
CA LYS A 117 7.64 -0.76 29.78
C LYS A 117 8.66 0.11 30.52
N GLY A 118 8.90 1.32 29.98
CA GLY A 118 9.86 2.30 30.52
C GLY A 118 11.33 1.95 30.30
N LYS A 119 11.65 0.97 29.45
CA LYS A 119 13.04 0.59 29.13
C LYS A 119 13.30 0.78 27.64
N LEU A 120 14.44 1.38 27.31
CA LEU A 120 14.92 1.49 25.93
C LEU A 120 15.10 0.10 25.31
N ASP A 121 14.48 -0.13 24.16
CA ASP A 121 14.71 -1.32 23.33
C ASP A 121 15.58 -0.97 22.13
N THR A 122 16.90 -1.08 22.33
CA THR A 122 17.92 -0.74 21.32
C THR A 122 17.85 -1.56 20.04
N ARG A 123 17.07 -2.65 20.00
CA ARG A 123 16.94 -3.49 18.80
C ARG A 123 16.09 -2.85 17.71
N TYR A 124 15.17 -1.97 18.10
CA TYR A 124 14.26 -1.30 17.17
C TYR A 124 14.57 0.20 17.06
N SER A 125 15.38 0.75 17.95
CA SER A 125 15.90 2.12 17.81
C SER A 125 16.86 2.24 16.62
N PHE A 126 16.87 3.40 15.96
CA PHE A 126 17.74 3.67 14.81
C PHE A 126 18.08 5.16 14.72
N ASP A 127 19.25 5.48 14.14
CA ASP A 127 19.72 6.84 13.89
C ASP A 127 20.24 7.06 12.47
N GLU A 128 19.91 6.15 11.54
CA GLU A 128 20.38 6.20 10.15
C GLU A 128 19.42 7.03 9.27
N PRO A 129 19.94 7.71 8.22
CA PRO A 129 19.07 8.32 7.23
C PRO A 129 18.29 7.26 6.46
N PHE A 130 17.10 7.61 6.00
CA PHE A 130 16.25 6.71 5.25
C PHE A 130 15.41 7.46 4.21
N LEU A 131 14.90 6.72 3.23
CA LEU A 131 14.02 7.24 2.19
C LEU A 131 12.58 6.80 2.46
N VAL A 132 11.61 7.67 2.18
CA VAL A 132 10.18 7.34 2.22
C VAL A 132 9.50 7.91 1.00
N ARG A 133 8.72 7.09 0.31
CA ARG A 133 7.83 7.55 -0.76
C ARG A 133 6.44 7.83 -0.20
N TYR A 134 5.92 9.01 -0.51
CA TYR A 134 4.57 9.42 -0.18
C TYR A 134 3.73 9.56 -1.44
N GLN A 135 2.51 9.03 -1.39
CA GLN A 135 1.45 9.40 -2.33
C GLN A 135 0.58 10.45 -1.64
N ILE A 136 0.48 11.63 -2.24
CA ILE A 136 -0.18 12.79 -1.66
C ILE A 136 -1.32 13.22 -2.56
N VAL A 137 -2.51 13.32 -1.99
CA VAL A 137 -3.76 13.59 -2.71
C VAL A 137 -4.45 14.85 -2.18
N ARG A 138 -5.09 15.60 -3.08
CA ARG A 138 -5.88 16.77 -2.73
C ARG A 138 -7.27 16.32 -2.29
N THR A 139 -7.64 16.65 -1.07
CA THR A 139 -8.99 16.44 -0.50
C THR A 139 -9.76 17.75 -0.40
N ASN A 140 -11.01 17.69 0.05
CA ASN A 140 -11.77 18.90 0.40
C ASN A 140 -11.18 19.66 1.60
N GLN A 141 -10.28 19.05 2.38
CA GLN A 141 -9.59 19.66 3.52
C GLN A 141 -8.13 20.05 3.20
N GLY A 142 -7.74 20.03 1.93
CA GLY A 142 -6.37 20.28 1.48
C GLY A 142 -5.60 19.00 1.15
N TRP A 143 -4.28 19.12 0.99
CA TRP A 143 -3.41 17.99 0.70
C TRP A 143 -3.27 17.04 1.89
N ARG A 144 -3.27 15.74 1.62
CA ARG A 144 -3.11 14.67 2.62
C ARG A 144 -2.22 13.56 2.07
N ILE A 145 -1.42 12.95 2.93
CA ILE A 145 -0.66 11.73 2.63
C ILE A 145 -1.64 10.55 2.66
N ALA A 146 -1.87 9.92 1.51
CA ALA A 146 -2.77 8.77 1.36
C ALA A 146 -2.06 7.43 1.56
N GLU A 147 -0.80 7.34 1.17
CA GLU A 147 0.05 6.16 1.32
C GLU A 147 1.48 6.58 1.69
N LYS A 148 2.15 5.77 2.52
CA LYS A 148 3.56 5.93 2.88
C LYS A 148 4.30 4.60 2.74
N VAL A 149 5.43 4.61 2.06
CA VAL A 149 6.23 3.40 1.81
C VAL A 149 7.69 3.72 2.09
N PRO A 150 8.29 3.18 3.17
CA PRO A 150 9.73 3.24 3.36
C PRO A 150 10.43 2.65 2.13
N LEU A 151 11.43 3.34 1.60
CA LEU A 151 12.29 2.85 0.53
C LEU A 151 13.64 2.47 1.12
N ASP A 152 14.16 1.32 0.73
CA ASP A 152 15.50 0.93 1.12
C ASP A 152 16.54 1.65 0.25
N GLU A 153 17.58 2.22 0.87
CA GLU A 153 18.68 2.95 0.21
C GLU A 153 19.42 2.13 -0.88
N ALA A 154 19.20 0.81 -0.93
CA ALA A 154 19.84 -0.11 -1.88
C ALA A 154 19.22 -0.12 -3.29
N VAL A 155 18.12 0.61 -3.56
CA VAL A 155 17.72 0.90 -4.94
C VAL A 155 18.51 2.11 -5.42
N GLU A 156 19.80 1.86 -5.66
CA GLU A 156 20.70 2.78 -6.34
C GLU A 156 20.04 3.23 -7.66
N ILE A 157 19.87 4.53 -7.77
CA ILE A 157 19.40 5.33 -8.90
C ILE A 157 19.62 4.58 -10.23
N ALA A 158 18.59 3.87 -10.70
CA ALA A 158 18.59 3.35 -12.05
C ALA A 158 18.63 4.55 -13.01
N THR A 159 19.79 4.73 -13.64
CA THR A 159 20.05 5.59 -14.80
C THR A 159 18.79 5.87 -15.61
N PRO A 160 18.49 7.12 -16.01
CA PRO A 160 17.27 7.45 -16.73
C PRO A 160 17.14 6.57 -17.98
N SER A 161 16.20 5.64 -17.93
CA SER A 161 15.84 4.83 -19.09
C SER A 161 15.22 5.76 -20.13
N ALA A 162 15.60 5.52 -21.39
CA ALA A 162 15.17 6.27 -22.58
C ALA A 162 13.67 6.66 -22.56
N PRO A 163 13.28 7.77 -23.22
CA PRO A 163 11.92 8.29 -23.17
C PRO A 163 10.91 7.21 -23.54
N VAL A 164 10.13 6.81 -22.53
CA VAL A 164 9.01 5.90 -22.67
C VAL A 164 8.01 6.58 -23.59
N GLN A 165 7.80 5.98 -24.75
CA GLN A 165 6.78 6.36 -25.72
C GLN A 165 5.43 6.44 -24.98
N ALA A 166 4.76 7.58 -25.08
CA ALA A 166 3.53 7.87 -24.33
C ALA A 166 2.50 6.74 -24.51
N GLN A 167 2.30 5.97 -23.44
CA GLN A 167 1.27 4.95 -23.35
C GLN A 167 -0.10 5.67 -23.32
N PRO A 168 -1.13 5.18 -24.02
CA PRO A 168 -2.44 5.82 -24.02
C PRO A 168 -2.96 5.96 -22.59
N THR A 169 -3.30 7.20 -22.21
CA THR A 169 -3.86 7.57 -20.91
C THR A 169 -5.12 6.73 -20.66
N PRO A 170 -5.12 5.84 -19.65
CA PRO A 170 -6.35 5.18 -19.22
C PRO A 170 -7.26 6.24 -18.62
N THR A 171 -8.49 6.31 -19.10
CA THR A 171 -9.54 7.16 -18.54
C THR A 171 -9.71 6.82 -17.06
N ALA A 172 -9.42 7.76 -16.16
CA ALA A 172 -9.59 7.58 -14.72
C ALA A 172 -11.08 7.40 -14.39
N GLN A 173 -11.51 6.15 -14.18
CA GLN A 173 -12.79 5.83 -13.56
C GLN A 173 -12.57 5.56 -12.07
N ASN A 174 -13.52 6.02 -11.25
CA ASN A 174 -13.68 5.94 -9.78
C ASN A 174 -13.43 4.54 -9.15
N SER A 175 -12.24 3.98 -9.32
CA SER A 175 -11.89 2.58 -9.03
C SER A 175 -11.22 2.36 -7.67
N SER A 176 -10.89 3.42 -6.92
CA SER A 176 -10.28 3.31 -5.59
C SER A 176 -11.18 2.53 -4.63
N ASN A 177 -12.48 2.84 -4.60
CA ASN A 177 -13.42 2.20 -3.68
C ASN A 177 -13.58 0.69 -3.94
N ALA A 178 -13.62 0.25 -5.20
CA ALA A 178 -13.78 -1.17 -5.54
C ALA A 178 -12.51 -1.98 -5.24
N THR A 179 -11.35 -1.38 -5.47
CA THR A 179 -10.03 -1.99 -5.19
C THR A 179 -9.84 -2.17 -3.69
N ASP A 180 -10.14 -1.13 -2.90
CA ASP A 180 -10.06 -1.19 -1.44
C ASP A 180 -11.04 -2.23 -0.86
N GLN A 181 -12.26 -2.29 -1.38
CA GLN A 181 -13.25 -3.31 -0.98
C GLN A 181 -12.77 -4.73 -1.28
N LEU A 182 -12.12 -4.95 -2.43
CA LEU A 182 -11.60 -6.26 -2.79
C LEU A 182 -10.41 -6.67 -1.91
N TYR A 183 -9.53 -5.71 -1.58
CA TYR A 183 -8.44 -5.90 -0.63
C TYR A 183 -8.96 -6.28 0.76
N ASP A 184 -9.89 -5.49 1.31
CA ASP A 184 -10.50 -5.74 2.61
C ASP A 184 -11.26 -7.09 2.62
N HIS A 185 -11.91 -7.45 1.50
CA HIS A 185 -12.54 -8.76 1.33
C HIS A 185 -11.53 -9.90 1.42
N LEU A 186 -10.43 -9.81 0.68
CA LEU A 186 -9.39 -10.84 0.68
C LEU A 186 -8.73 -10.99 2.06
N LEU A 187 -8.46 -9.90 2.77
CA LEU A 187 -7.96 -9.96 4.15
C LEU A 187 -8.98 -10.57 5.11
N THR A 188 -10.26 -10.27 4.95
CA THR A 188 -11.33 -10.89 5.74
C THR A 188 -11.37 -12.40 5.49
N LYS A 189 -11.19 -12.85 4.25
CA LYS A 189 -11.08 -14.28 3.91
C LYS A 189 -9.84 -14.91 4.54
N SER A 190 -8.68 -14.25 4.46
CA SER A 190 -7.44 -14.69 5.10
C SER A 190 -7.59 -14.86 6.62
N ARG A 191 -8.25 -13.93 7.31
CA ARG A 191 -8.49 -14.00 8.76
C ARG A 191 -9.46 -15.12 9.15
N ASN A 192 -10.41 -15.47 8.27
CA ASN A 192 -11.38 -16.55 8.48
C ASN A 192 -10.91 -17.90 7.89
N SER A 193 -9.70 -17.93 7.35
CA SER A 193 -9.06 -19.12 6.79
C SER A 193 -8.86 -20.19 7.85
N ARG A 194 -8.89 -21.46 7.43
CA ARG A 194 -8.51 -22.60 8.26
C ARG A 194 -7.00 -22.84 8.23
N VAL A 195 -6.27 -22.21 7.32
CA VAL A 195 -4.80 -22.23 7.26
C VAL A 195 -4.24 -21.16 8.19
N ALA A 196 -3.28 -21.53 9.03
CA ALA A 196 -2.66 -20.62 9.99
C ALA A 196 -2.03 -19.40 9.30
N LEU A 197 -2.08 -18.25 9.98
CA LEU A 197 -1.57 -16.97 9.50
C LEU A 197 -0.40 -16.52 10.38
N ASP A 198 0.77 -17.15 10.20
CA ASP A 198 1.99 -16.79 10.95
C ASP A 198 2.67 -15.51 10.42
N TYR A 199 2.32 -15.10 9.20
CA TYR A 199 2.94 -14.01 8.45
C TYR A 199 1.87 -13.00 8.00
N THR A 200 1.20 -12.39 8.98
CA THR A 200 0.09 -11.43 8.74
C THR A 200 0.56 -10.26 7.89
N TYR A 201 1.70 -9.66 8.23
CA TYR A 201 2.21 -8.49 7.53
C TYR A 201 2.52 -8.78 6.05
N GLU A 202 3.17 -9.90 5.76
CA GLU A 202 3.49 -10.32 4.40
C GLU A 202 2.25 -10.69 3.59
N THR A 203 1.25 -11.25 4.27
CA THR A 203 -0.05 -11.52 3.65
C THR A 203 -0.74 -10.23 3.22
N GLU A 204 -0.69 -9.19 4.05
CA GLU A 204 -1.22 -7.86 3.70
C GLU A 204 -0.45 -7.23 2.53
N LEU A 205 0.89 -7.28 2.55
CA LEU A 205 1.72 -6.77 1.45
C LEU A 205 1.44 -7.49 0.13
N PHE A 206 1.36 -8.83 0.15
CA PHE A 206 1.03 -9.61 -1.05
C PHE A 206 -0.39 -9.31 -1.55
N ALA A 207 -1.38 -9.32 -0.66
CA ALA A 207 -2.77 -9.06 -1.02
C ALA A 207 -2.95 -7.68 -1.64
N ARG A 208 -2.29 -6.66 -1.06
CA ARG A 208 -2.27 -5.30 -1.59
C ARG A 208 -1.66 -5.28 -2.99
N THR A 209 -0.44 -5.80 -3.14
CA THR A 209 0.25 -5.81 -4.45
C THR A 209 -0.57 -6.56 -5.51
N LEU A 210 -1.25 -7.66 -5.15
CA LEU A 210 -2.11 -8.38 -6.08
C LEU A 210 -3.32 -7.54 -6.51
N VAL A 211 -4.07 -7.01 -5.55
CA VAL A 211 -5.35 -6.32 -5.79
C VAL A 211 -5.15 -5.00 -6.55
N TYR A 212 -4.15 -4.20 -6.18
CA TYR A 212 -3.86 -2.92 -6.84
C TYR A 212 -3.27 -3.08 -8.25
N ARG A 213 -2.98 -4.31 -8.67
CA ARG A 213 -2.39 -4.62 -9.99
C ARG A 213 -3.25 -5.55 -10.82
N LEU A 214 -4.51 -5.74 -10.44
CA LEU A 214 -5.45 -6.58 -11.21
C LEU A 214 -5.69 -6.05 -12.62
N ASN A 215 -5.54 -4.75 -12.84
CA ASN A 215 -5.62 -4.15 -14.17
C ASN A 215 -4.53 -4.64 -15.13
N GLU A 216 -3.44 -5.25 -14.63
CA GLU A 216 -2.40 -5.84 -15.48
C GLU A 216 -2.77 -7.20 -16.06
N PHE A 217 -3.79 -7.86 -15.51
CA PHE A 217 -4.28 -9.15 -16.02
C PHE A 217 -5.04 -8.93 -17.33
N GLN A 218 -4.32 -9.08 -18.45
CA GLN A 218 -4.78 -8.71 -19.80
C GLN A 218 -4.39 -9.76 -20.85
N LEU A 219 -4.64 -11.04 -20.56
CA LEU A 219 -4.50 -12.14 -21.53
C LEU A 219 -5.89 -12.68 -21.92
N PRO A 220 -6.71 -11.91 -22.64
CA PRO A 220 -8.11 -12.27 -22.92
C PRO A 220 -8.25 -13.55 -23.77
N ARG A 221 -7.24 -13.87 -24.60
CA ARG A 221 -7.23 -15.13 -25.38
C ARG A 221 -7.16 -16.38 -24.50
N GLU A 222 -6.66 -16.23 -23.29
CA GLU A 222 -6.51 -17.29 -22.29
C GLU A 222 -7.60 -17.22 -21.22
N GLY A 223 -8.55 -16.27 -21.35
CA GLY A 223 -9.58 -16.01 -20.34
C GLY A 223 -9.05 -15.28 -19.09
N ILE A 224 -7.77 -14.91 -19.06
CA ILE A 224 -7.12 -14.26 -17.91
C ILE A 224 -7.27 -12.75 -18.06
N THR A 225 -8.20 -12.20 -17.30
CA THR A 225 -8.59 -10.80 -17.27
C THR A 225 -8.65 -10.28 -15.83
N GLN A 226 -8.64 -8.95 -15.64
CA GLN A 226 -8.95 -8.33 -14.34
C GLN A 226 -10.21 -8.93 -13.71
N GLN A 227 -11.30 -9.03 -14.47
CA GLN A 227 -12.57 -9.58 -13.96
C GLN A 227 -12.45 -11.05 -13.54
N SER A 228 -11.77 -11.88 -14.34
CA SER A 228 -11.58 -13.29 -13.97
C SER A 228 -10.78 -13.43 -12.68
N MET A 229 -9.72 -12.64 -12.51
CA MET A 229 -8.89 -12.69 -11.30
C MET A 229 -9.64 -12.15 -10.08
N THR A 230 -10.41 -11.07 -10.23
CA THR A 230 -11.34 -10.58 -9.19
C THR A 230 -12.32 -11.67 -8.77
N ASN A 231 -12.92 -12.40 -9.71
CA ASN A 231 -13.85 -13.49 -9.41
C ASN A 231 -13.17 -14.61 -8.61
N LEU A 232 -11.91 -14.94 -8.92
CA LEU A 232 -11.13 -15.92 -8.17
C LEU A 232 -10.86 -15.45 -6.73
N ILE A 233 -10.54 -14.16 -6.54
CA ILE A 233 -10.32 -13.59 -5.20
C ILE A 233 -11.59 -13.65 -4.34
N TYR A 234 -12.78 -13.52 -4.95
CA TYR A 234 -14.07 -13.66 -4.26
C TYR A 234 -14.46 -15.10 -3.92
N GLN A 235 -13.73 -16.12 -4.38
CA GLN A 235 -14.06 -17.52 -4.08
C GLN A 235 -14.00 -17.82 -2.58
N ALA A 236 -14.69 -18.89 -2.18
CA ALA A 236 -14.86 -19.23 -0.77
C ALA A 236 -13.52 -19.57 -0.08
N ASP A 237 -12.61 -20.22 -0.80
CA ASP A 237 -11.32 -20.75 -0.35
C ASP A 237 -10.13 -19.82 -0.63
N SER A 238 -10.36 -18.60 -1.13
CA SER A 238 -9.26 -17.66 -1.46
C SER A 238 -8.38 -17.31 -0.26
N GLY A 239 -8.95 -17.31 0.95
CA GLY A 239 -8.22 -17.14 2.21
C GLY A 239 -7.31 -18.33 2.56
N ASP A 240 -7.75 -19.56 2.32
CA ASP A 240 -6.93 -20.77 2.52
C ASP A 240 -5.75 -20.79 1.53
N ARG A 241 -6.03 -20.47 0.25
CA ARG A 241 -5.01 -20.37 -0.81
C ARG A 241 -3.97 -19.31 -0.51
N LEU A 242 -4.40 -18.12 -0.10
CA LEU A 242 -3.54 -16.99 0.22
C LEU A 242 -2.64 -17.34 1.41
N ASN A 243 -3.23 -17.76 2.54
CA ASN A 243 -2.44 -18.08 3.74
C ASN A 243 -1.46 -19.23 3.48
N GLY A 244 -1.91 -20.28 2.79
CA GLY A 244 -1.06 -21.41 2.41
C GLY A 244 0.12 -20.96 1.54
N LEU A 245 -0.12 -20.09 0.56
CA LEU A 245 0.93 -19.55 -0.31
C LEU A 245 1.98 -18.80 0.50
N ILE A 246 1.54 -17.84 1.32
CA ILE A 246 2.45 -16.97 2.06
C ILE A 246 3.20 -17.78 3.11
N GLN A 247 2.52 -18.67 3.85
CA GLN A 247 3.15 -19.51 4.84
C GLN A 247 4.22 -20.42 4.24
N GLU A 248 3.97 -20.99 3.07
CA GLU A 248 4.92 -21.86 2.40
C GLU A 248 6.10 -21.11 1.79
N VAL A 249 5.82 -20.03 1.05
CA VAL A 249 6.86 -19.28 0.35
C VAL A 249 7.71 -18.47 1.30
N TRP A 250 7.09 -17.73 2.23
CA TRP A 250 7.81 -16.84 3.12
C TRP A 250 8.63 -17.58 4.17
N ARG A 251 8.12 -18.71 4.69
CA ARG A 251 8.89 -19.58 5.60
C ARG A 251 10.17 -20.09 4.96
N ASP A 252 10.07 -20.65 3.75
CA ASP A 252 11.23 -21.17 3.03
C ASP A 252 12.22 -20.04 2.69
N TRP A 253 11.70 -18.89 2.25
CA TRP A 253 12.52 -17.71 1.97
C TRP A 253 13.25 -17.18 3.21
N ARG A 254 12.55 -17.01 4.33
CA ARG A 254 13.16 -16.60 5.60
C ARG A 254 14.23 -17.55 6.08
N GLY A 255 14.02 -18.87 5.92
CA GLY A 255 15.03 -19.87 6.23
C GLY A 255 16.30 -19.69 5.39
N LEU A 256 16.16 -19.49 4.09
CA LEU A 256 17.29 -19.23 3.18
C LEU A 256 18.00 -17.90 3.50
N ALA A 257 17.23 -16.83 3.73
CA ALA A 257 17.76 -15.52 4.07
C ALA A 257 18.54 -15.55 5.39
N ALA A 258 18.00 -16.21 6.42
CA ALA A 258 18.66 -16.38 7.71
C ALA A 258 19.96 -17.20 7.59
N ASN A 259 19.94 -18.30 6.85
CA ASN A 259 21.14 -19.12 6.60
C ASN A 259 22.26 -18.34 5.90
N GLN A 260 21.89 -17.36 5.07
CA GLN A 260 22.83 -16.51 4.35
C GLN A 260 23.09 -15.17 5.04
N LYS A 261 22.54 -14.96 6.26
CA LYS A 261 22.68 -13.75 7.07
C LYS A 261 22.30 -12.47 6.31
N VAL A 262 21.19 -12.52 5.57
CA VAL A 262 20.66 -11.36 4.86
C VAL A 262 19.26 -11.01 5.33
N ASP A 263 18.87 -9.77 5.07
CA ASP A 263 17.52 -9.29 5.32
C ASP A 263 16.54 -9.89 4.30
N PRO A 264 15.52 -10.66 4.72
CA PRO A 264 14.52 -11.24 3.82
C PRO A 264 13.65 -10.19 3.11
N TYR A 265 13.54 -8.95 3.59
CA TYR A 265 12.75 -7.92 2.90
C TYR A 265 13.53 -7.23 1.79
N ARG A 266 14.86 -7.34 1.79
CA ARG A 266 15.75 -6.61 0.87
C ARG A 266 16.50 -7.50 -0.11
N ALA A 267 16.81 -8.72 0.32
CA ALA A 267 17.61 -9.64 -0.47
C ALA A 267 16.89 -10.07 -1.75
N ASP A 268 17.62 -10.11 -2.88
CA ASP A 268 17.07 -10.65 -4.13
C ASP A 268 16.79 -12.17 -4.00
N PRO A 269 15.53 -12.59 -4.12
CA PRO A 269 15.17 -14.01 -4.07
C PRO A 269 15.69 -14.81 -5.27
N GLN A 270 15.94 -14.18 -6.42
CA GLN A 270 16.36 -14.88 -7.65
C GLN A 270 17.79 -15.41 -7.52
N ALA A 271 18.69 -14.66 -6.89
CA ALA A 271 20.08 -15.08 -6.66
C ALA A 271 20.23 -16.27 -5.69
N ARG A 272 19.14 -16.78 -5.10
CA ARG A 272 19.19 -17.70 -3.95
C ARG A 272 18.48 -19.03 -4.17
N GLY A 273 18.24 -19.39 -5.44
CA GLY A 273 17.79 -20.73 -5.82
C GLY A 273 16.31 -21.01 -5.55
N LEU A 274 15.50 -19.98 -5.30
CA LEU A 274 14.04 -20.13 -5.28
C LEU A 274 13.51 -20.40 -6.69
N SER A 275 12.49 -21.25 -6.80
CA SER A 275 11.75 -21.45 -8.05
C SER A 275 11.08 -20.14 -8.50
N THR A 276 10.89 -19.95 -9.81
CA THR A 276 10.40 -18.68 -10.39
C THR A 276 9.08 -18.20 -9.78
N PHE A 277 8.11 -19.08 -9.51
CA PHE A 277 6.86 -18.66 -8.86
C PHE A 277 7.07 -18.16 -7.42
N ARG A 278 8.01 -18.75 -6.68
CA ARG A 278 8.37 -18.30 -5.33
C ARG A 278 9.07 -16.94 -5.37
N VAL A 279 9.95 -16.73 -6.34
CA VAL A 279 10.61 -15.43 -6.60
C VAL A 279 9.55 -14.35 -6.83
N LEU A 280 8.55 -14.61 -7.68
CA LEU A 280 7.43 -13.70 -7.93
C LEU A 280 6.71 -13.33 -6.62
N VAL A 281 6.31 -14.32 -5.82
CA VAL A 281 5.59 -14.09 -4.56
C VAL A 281 6.43 -13.27 -3.57
N VAL A 282 7.71 -13.59 -3.41
CA VAL A 282 8.62 -12.81 -2.54
C VAL A 282 8.74 -11.37 -3.04
N ARG A 283 8.93 -11.15 -4.35
CA ARG A 283 9.01 -9.78 -4.91
C ARG A 283 7.70 -9.00 -4.75
N MET A 284 6.56 -9.67 -4.82
CA MET A 284 5.26 -9.03 -4.56
C MET A 284 5.13 -8.59 -3.09
N ILE A 285 5.59 -9.41 -2.14
CA ILE A 285 5.65 -9.07 -0.71
C ILE A 285 6.62 -7.91 -0.49
N GLN A 286 7.83 -7.98 -1.05
CA GLN A 286 8.87 -6.94 -0.92
C GLN A 286 8.50 -5.62 -1.64
N GLY A 287 7.46 -5.61 -2.48
CA GLY A 287 7.12 -4.45 -3.31
C GLY A 287 8.11 -4.17 -4.44
N THR A 288 8.98 -5.13 -4.77
CA THR A 288 10.00 -5.02 -5.83
C THR A 288 9.56 -5.59 -7.18
N GLN A 289 8.35 -6.16 -7.24
CA GLN A 289 7.80 -6.73 -8.47
C GLN A 289 7.49 -5.64 -9.51
N GLY A 290 8.16 -5.68 -10.67
CA GLY A 290 7.83 -4.89 -11.85
C GLY A 290 6.53 -5.35 -12.53
N ARG A 291 6.21 -4.85 -13.74
CA ARG A 291 5.01 -5.27 -14.53
C ARG A 291 4.91 -6.79 -14.64
N PHE A 292 3.73 -7.36 -14.42
CA PHE A 292 3.53 -8.80 -14.56
C PHE A 292 3.68 -9.20 -16.03
N SER A 293 4.67 -10.05 -16.31
CA SER A 293 4.80 -10.76 -17.58
C SER A 293 3.62 -11.72 -17.78
N ALA A 294 3.42 -12.18 -19.02
CA ALA A 294 2.35 -13.14 -19.33
C ALA A 294 2.46 -14.43 -18.52
N ASN A 295 3.68 -14.94 -18.28
CA ASN A 295 3.91 -16.14 -17.46
C ASN A 295 3.55 -15.91 -15.99
N GLU A 296 3.86 -14.74 -15.43
CA GLU A 296 3.50 -14.41 -14.04
C GLU A 296 1.99 -14.24 -13.87
N GLN A 297 1.31 -13.61 -14.84
CA GLN A 297 -0.16 -13.51 -14.86
C GLN A 297 -0.81 -14.89 -14.91
N ARG A 298 -0.34 -15.78 -15.80
CA ARG A 298 -0.80 -17.17 -15.84
C ARG A 298 -0.52 -17.92 -14.54
N ALA A 299 0.67 -17.78 -13.98
CA ALA A 299 1.04 -18.48 -12.75
C ALA A 299 0.15 -18.07 -11.56
N LEU A 300 -0.09 -16.77 -11.36
CA LEU A 300 -1.00 -16.27 -10.33
C LEU A 300 -2.43 -16.74 -10.59
N HIS A 301 -2.93 -16.57 -11.83
CA HIS A 301 -4.27 -17.01 -12.18
C HIS A 301 -4.45 -18.52 -11.96
N ASN A 302 -3.51 -19.34 -12.41
CA ASN A 302 -3.57 -20.80 -12.25
C ASN A 302 -3.50 -21.21 -10.78
N TYR A 303 -2.69 -20.54 -9.95
CA TYR A 303 -2.66 -20.81 -8.52
C TYR A 303 -4.04 -20.59 -7.86
N PHE A 304 -4.71 -19.48 -8.19
CA PHE A 304 -6.01 -19.14 -7.60
C PHE A 304 -7.20 -19.86 -8.26
N SER A 305 -7.10 -20.32 -9.51
CA SER A 305 -8.19 -21.03 -10.22
C SER A 305 -8.12 -22.54 -10.14
N ARG A 306 -6.97 -23.10 -9.75
CA ARG A 306 -6.76 -24.55 -9.70
C ARG A 306 -7.70 -25.21 -8.72
N TYR A 307 -8.40 -26.24 -9.16
CA TYR A 307 -9.24 -27.05 -8.27
C TYR A 307 -8.36 -28.04 -7.52
N GLU A 308 -8.39 -27.97 -6.18
CA GLU A 308 -7.74 -28.93 -5.28
C GLU A 308 -8.69 -29.24 -4.13
N ASP A 309 -8.52 -30.39 -3.50
CA ASP A 309 -9.20 -30.68 -2.24
C ASP A 309 -8.81 -29.64 -1.18
N PRO A 310 -9.74 -29.16 -0.33
CA PRO A 310 -9.43 -28.13 0.68
C PRO A 310 -8.21 -28.48 1.54
N GLY A 311 -8.02 -29.77 1.87
CA GLY A 311 -6.89 -30.31 2.62
C GLY A 311 -5.51 -30.01 2.00
N VAL A 312 -5.42 -29.83 0.68
CA VAL A 312 -4.17 -29.54 -0.03
C VAL A 312 -3.59 -28.18 0.38
N TRP A 313 -4.45 -27.17 0.58
CA TRP A 313 -4.02 -25.83 0.99
C TRP A 313 -3.44 -25.79 2.42
N HIS A 314 -3.71 -26.80 3.23
CA HIS A 314 -3.14 -26.97 4.58
C HIS A 314 -1.84 -27.76 4.59
N SER A 315 -1.70 -28.74 3.70
CA SER A 315 -0.73 -29.82 3.87
C SER A 315 0.22 -30.02 2.69
N ASN A 316 -0.13 -29.54 1.50
CA ASN A 316 0.61 -29.81 0.27
C ASN A 316 0.68 -28.61 -0.69
N VAL A 317 0.80 -27.39 -0.14
CA VAL A 317 1.00 -26.18 -0.95
C VAL A 317 2.29 -26.26 -1.78
N LYS A 318 3.35 -26.92 -1.27
CA LYS A 318 4.57 -27.18 -2.04
C LYS A 318 4.29 -27.91 -3.36
N GLY A 319 3.41 -28.93 -3.33
CA GLY A 319 3.01 -29.67 -4.53
C GLY A 319 2.33 -28.79 -5.56
N VAL A 320 1.40 -27.93 -5.10
CA VAL A 320 0.72 -26.95 -5.96
C VAL A 320 1.72 -25.97 -6.57
N ILE A 321 2.60 -25.36 -5.77
CA ILE A 321 3.67 -24.47 -6.25
C ILE A 321 4.55 -25.17 -7.28
N GLY A 322 4.89 -26.45 -7.06
CA GLY A 322 5.65 -27.25 -8.02
C GLY A 322 4.91 -27.43 -9.35
N ALA A 323 3.59 -27.65 -9.33
CA ALA A 323 2.77 -27.74 -10.53
C ALA A 323 2.71 -26.39 -11.27
N ILE A 324 2.46 -25.29 -10.55
CA ILE A 324 2.45 -23.94 -11.13
C ILE A 324 3.78 -23.61 -11.80
N ASN A 325 4.92 -23.97 -11.19
CA ASN A 325 6.21 -23.75 -11.84
C ASN A 325 6.31 -24.50 -13.17
N ARG A 326 6.03 -25.81 -13.20
CA ARG A 326 6.12 -26.62 -14.43
C ARG A 326 5.20 -26.16 -15.56
N GLU A 327 4.06 -25.57 -15.22
CA GLU A 327 3.04 -25.16 -16.19
C GLU A 327 3.31 -23.78 -16.78
N ASN A 328 4.11 -22.94 -16.13
CA ASN A 328 4.23 -21.52 -16.47
C ASN A 328 5.67 -21.02 -16.68
N PHE A 329 6.67 -21.78 -16.25
CA PHE A 329 8.10 -21.42 -16.31
C PHE A 329 8.93 -22.61 -16.79
#